data_AF-A0A7W5F6Q4-F1
#
_entry.id   AF-A0A7W5F6Q4-F1
#
_cell.length_a   1.000
_cell.length_b   1.000
_cell.length_c   1.000
_cell.angle_alpha   90.00
_cell.angle_beta   90.00
_cell.angle_gamma   90.00
#
_symmetry.space_group_name_H-M   'P 1'
#
loop_
_entity.id
_entity.type
_entity.pdbx_description
1 polymer ?
#
loop_
_entity_poly.entity_id
_entity_poly.type
_entity_poly.pdbx_seq_one_letter_code
_entity_poly.pdbx_strand_id
1 'polypeptide(L)'
;MYTWESITGPGTIDELVADAHAAGHPDVNVRRIHDWIARGLLDQPRLRTRRRGSDKAEHSANQRRLLLLLLDKRQQVAHLNALAQVPLAMWLWWDGYVPTRQAQRAWLTWVGRGRRSQEVAREGAVGLLEQVGHQLATTTARARFVRIITELGSGKALTVRGRAELLDVVRDVMEPETVFAASGLVRALGPAQAPMTVDAVVTDVEALRTALCRTLDGKVDRGLLERARTVQRASMADYLAVRSGLAAEAGQLAGLFREPTLQEQFDQVGRQLLLVLGMELIHRRPKAHSV
;
A
#
# COMPACT_ATOMS: atom_id res chain seq x y z
N MET A 1 24.61 -4.71 22.98
CA MET A 1 23.23 -4.33 22.61
C MET A 1 22.57 -5.60 22.09
N TYR A 2 21.43 -6.03 22.64
CA TYR A 2 20.75 -7.22 22.16
C TYR A 2 20.12 -6.90 20.80
N THR A 3 20.57 -7.57 19.75
CA THR A 3 20.13 -7.33 18.36
C THR A 3 19.41 -8.55 17.80
N TRP A 4 18.71 -8.37 16.68
CA TRP A 4 18.03 -9.44 15.96
C TRP A 4 18.92 -10.63 15.56
N GLU A 5 20.24 -10.43 15.45
CA GLU A 5 21.24 -11.49 15.20
C GLU A 5 21.43 -12.43 16.40
N SER A 6 21.09 -11.97 17.61
CA SER A 6 21.15 -12.77 18.84
C SER A 6 20.08 -13.86 18.91
N ILE A 7 19.05 -13.78 18.04
CA ILE A 7 17.95 -14.75 17.98
C ILE A 7 18.34 -15.88 17.02
N THR A 8 18.56 -17.07 17.57
CA THR A 8 19.02 -18.25 16.81
C THR A 8 17.91 -19.29 16.57
N GLY A 9 16.80 -19.24 17.32
CA GLY A 9 15.77 -20.28 17.30
C GLY A 9 14.34 -19.79 17.58
N PRO A 10 13.35 -20.69 17.49
CA PRO A 10 11.98 -20.41 17.90
C PRO A 10 11.91 -20.10 19.40
N GLY A 11 10.79 -19.53 19.85
CA GLY A 11 10.64 -19.16 21.25
C GLY A 11 9.19 -18.94 21.69
N THR A 12 8.96 -19.06 22.99
CA THR A 12 7.63 -18.84 23.57
C THR A 12 7.28 -17.35 23.63
N ILE A 13 6.03 -17.03 23.99
CA ILE A 13 5.60 -15.65 24.17
C ILE A 13 6.39 -14.91 25.27
N ASP A 14 6.84 -15.62 26.30
CA ASP A 14 7.66 -15.02 27.37
C ASP A 14 9.04 -14.65 26.84
N GLU A 15 9.59 -15.47 25.94
CA GLU A 15 10.86 -15.18 25.28
C GLU A 15 10.75 -13.98 24.33
N LEU A 16 9.61 -13.76 23.67
CA LEU A 16 9.39 -12.52 22.91
C LEU A 16 9.41 -11.29 23.82
N VAL A 17 8.81 -11.38 25.01
CA VAL A 17 8.88 -10.29 26.00
C VAL A 17 10.32 -10.07 26.46
N ALA A 18 11.05 -11.14 26.76
CA ALA A 18 12.45 -11.08 27.17
C ALA A 18 13.34 -10.47 26.08
N ASP A 19 13.16 -10.86 24.82
CA ASP A 19 13.89 -10.30 23.68
C ASP A 19 13.64 -8.79 23.56
N ALA A 20 12.37 -8.36 23.69
CA ALA A 20 12.01 -6.95 23.64
C ALA A 20 12.63 -6.15 24.80
N HIS A 21 12.60 -6.71 26.02
CA HIS A 21 13.21 -6.08 27.20
C HIS A 21 14.72 -5.97 27.05
N ALA A 22 15.38 -7.04 26.59
CA ALA A 22 16.82 -7.05 26.33
C ALA A 22 17.23 -6.04 25.23
N ALA A 23 16.35 -5.79 24.27
CA ALA A 23 16.52 -4.78 23.23
C ALA A 23 16.20 -3.34 23.69
N GLY A 24 15.81 -3.12 24.96
CA GLY A 24 15.55 -1.79 25.50
C GLY A 24 14.08 -1.34 25.44
N HIS A 25 13.14 -2.27 25.25
CA HIS A 25 11.70 -1.99 25.23
C HIS A 25 10.98 -2.62 26.44
N PRO A 26 11.19 -2.12 27.68
CA PRO A 26 10.67 -2.72 28.91
C PRO A 26 9.14 -2.66 29.04
N ASP A 27 8.47 -1.83 28.26
CA ASP A 27 7.02 -1.65 28.27
C ASP A 27 6.25 -2.71 27.46
N VAL A 28 6.98 -3.60 26.76
CA VAL A 28 6.39 -4.72 26.03
C VAL A 28 5.92 -5.79 27.01
N ASN A 29 4.70 -6.29 26.79
CA ASN A 29 4.10 -7.36 27.59
C ASN A 29 3.31 -8.32 26.71
N VAL A 30 2.87 -9.44 27.29
CA VAL A 30 2.10 -10.50 26.62
C VAL A 30 0.84 -9.95 25.92
N ARG A 31 0.12 -9.02 26.56
CA ARG A 31 -1.07 -8.39 25.96
C ARG A 31 -0.72 -7.64 24.68
N ARG A 32 0.36 -6.85 24.69
CA ARG A 32 0.83 -6.13 23.51
C ARG A 32 1.19 -7.09 22.38
N ILE A 33 1.83 -8.22 22.69
CA ILE A 33 2.15 -9.25 21.68
C ILE A 33 0.87 -9.82 21.07
N HIS A 34 -0.13 -10.17 21.89
CA HIS A 34 -1.42 -10.63 21.38
C HIS A 34 -2.12 -9.58 20.51
N ASP A 35 -2.10 -8.31 20.91
CA ASP A 35 -2.64 -7.20 20.10
C ASP A 35 -1.93 -7.08 18.74
N TRP A 36 -0.61 -7.29 18.72
CA TRP A 36 0.19 -7.26 17.49
C TRP A 36 -0.11 -8.46 16.59
N ILE A 37 -0.32 -9.64 17.16
CA ILE A 37 -0.78 -10.83 16.41
C ILE A 37 -2.18 -10.61 15.82
N ALA A 38 -3.09 -10.01 16.58
CA ALA A 38 -4.45 -9.70 16.11
C ALA A 38 -4.43 -8.76 14.90
N ARG A 39 -3.49 -7.81 14.89
CA ARG A 39 -3.28 -6.82 13.81
C ARG A 39 -2.44 -7.35 12.64
N GLY A 40 -1.92 -8.58 12.70
CA GLY A 40 -1.04 -9.13 11.68
C GLY A 40 0.37 -8.54 11.67
N LEU A 41 0.75 -7.80 12.72
CA LEU A 41 2.14 -7.37 12.90
C LEU A 41 3.04 -8.57 13.21
N LEU A 42 2.52 -9.54 13.95
CA LEU A 42 3.14 -10.84 14.20
C LEU A 42 2.20 -11.97 13.77
N ASP A 43 2.75 -13.16 13.53
CA ASP A 43 1.98 -14.38 13.26
C ASP A 43 1.66 -15.15 14.54
N GLN A 44 0.62 -15.99 14.46
CA GLN A 44 0.25 -16.90 15.54
C GLN A 44 1.38 -17.90 15.83
N PRO A 45 1.63 -18.24 17.11
CA PRO A 45 2.60 -19.26 17.45
C PRO A 45 2.11 -20.64 16.96
N ARG A 46 3.05 -21.54 16.70
CA ARG A 46 2.77 -22.93 16.34
C ARG A 46 2.73 -23.78 17.61
N LEU A 47 1.73 -24.65 17.71
CA LEU A 47 1.67 -25.64 18.78
C LEU A 47 2.83 -26.63 18.64
N ARG A 48 3.44 -27.01 19.76
CA ARG A 48 4.43 -28.08 19.78
C ARG A 48 3.72 -29.41 19.63
N THR A 49 4.04 -30.16 18.59
CA THR A 49 3.50 -31.51 18.38
C THR A 49 4.25 -32.50 19.28
N ARG A 50 3.79 -32.71 20.53
CA ARG A 50 4.19 -33.86 21.35
C ARG A 50 3.00 -34.53 22.04
N ARG A 51 3.07 -35.86 22.16
CA ARG A 51 1.98 -36.77 22.56
C ARG A 51 1.52 -36.67 24.03
N ARG A 52 2.09 -35.80 24.87
CA ARG A 52 1.66 -35.61 26.28
C ARG A 52 2.18 -34.26 26.82
N GLY A 53 1.29 -33.40 27.28
CA GLY A 53 1.59 -32.11 27.91
C GLY A 53 1.16 -30.88 27.09
N SER A 54 0.73 -29.83 27.78
CA SER A 54 0.40 -28.51 27.22
C SER A 54 1.63 -27.59 27.25
N ASP A 55 2.63 -27.88 26.43
CA ASP A 55 3.77 -26.96 26.26
C ASP A 55 3.31 -25.66 25.61
N LYS A 56 3.92 -24.53 26.00
CA LYS A 56 3.63 -23.23 25.40
C LYS A 56 3.93 -23.26 23.89
N ALA A 57 3.04 -22.66 23.11
CA ALA A 57 3.21 -22.51 21.68
C ALA A 57 4.42 -21.61 21.36
N GLU A 58 5.10 -21.88 20.25
CA GLU A 58 6.34 -21.20 19.88
C GLU A 58 6.16 -20.34 18.62
N HIS A 59 6.68 -19.13 18.68
CA HIS A 59 6.91 -18.27 17.53
C HIS A 59 8.21 -18.67 16.84
N SER A 60 8.24 -18.57 15.51
CA SER A 60 9.48 -18.83 14.76
C SER A 60 10.55 -17.77 15.06
N ALA A 61 11.82 -18.09 14.79
CA ALA A 61 12.92 -17.14 14.88
C ALA A 61 12.65 -15.86 14.05
N ASN A 62 12.05 -16.00 12.86
CA ASN A 62 11.68 -14.85 12.02
C ASN A 62 10.66 -13.93 12.70
N GLN A 63 9.69 -14.48 13.45
CA GLN A 63 8.70 -13.65 14.16
C GLN A 63 9.31 -12.95 15.38
N ARG A 64 10.24 -13.60 16.08
CA ARG A 64 11.03 -12.97 17.15
C ARG A 64 11.89 -11.81 16.60
N ARG A 65 12.54 -12.00 15.45
CA ARG A 65 13.31 -10.94 14.77
C ARG A 65 12.40 -9.82 14.26
N LEU A 66 11.24 -10.16 13.69
CA LEU A 66 10.23 -9.20 13.23
C LEU A 66 9.71 -8.32 14.39
N LEU A 67 9.56 -8.87 15.59
CA LEU A 67 9.19 -8.09 16.78
C LEU A 67 10.17 -6.95 17.03
N LEU A 68 11.48 -7.23 16.99
CA LEU A 68 12.51 -6.20 17.23
C LEU A 68 12.49 -5.13 16.14
N LEU A 69 12.36 -5.54 14.86
CA LEU A 69 12.23 -4.61 13.73
C LEU A 69 11.00 -3.69 13.89
N LEU A 70 9.87 -4.25 14.31
CA LEU A 70 8.65 -3.50 14.54
C LEU A 70 8.77 -2.53 15.72
N LEU A 71 9.47 -2.90 16.78
CA LEU A 71 9.69 -2.05 17.95
C LEU A 71 10.61 -0.87 17.63
N ASP A 72 11.67 -1.09 16.87
CA ASP A 72 12.51 -0.02 16.33
C ASP A 72 11.68 0.92 15.44
N LYS A 73 10.94 0.35 14.48
CA LYS A 73 10.10 1.15 13.59
C LYS A 73 8.99 1.91 14.32
N ARG A 74 8.47 1.37 15.42
CA ARG A 74 7.42 1.98 16.26
C ARG A 74 7.87 3.30 16.88
N GLN A 75 9.17 3.54 17.04
CA GLN A 75 9.68 4.83 17.50
C GLN A 75 9.62 5.91 16.42
N GLN A 76 9.59 5.51 15.15
CA GLN A 76 9.66 6.42 13.99
C GLN A 76 8.27 6.76 13.42
N VAL A 77 7.22 6.03 13.80
CA VAL A 77 5.87 6.22 13.23
C VAL A 77 4.88 6.73 14.27
N ALA A 78 4.08 7.72 13.88
CA ALA A 78 3.04 8.30 14.73
C ALA A 78 1.86 7.34 14.98
N HIS A 79 1.58 6.42 14.04
CA HIS A 79 0.39 5.56 14.09
C HIS A 79 0.73 4.08 13.96
N LEU A 80 0.11 3.27 14.81
CA LEU A 80 0.32 1.81 14.83
C LEU A 80 -0.02 1.14 13.49
N ASN A 81 -0.99 1.66 12.74
CA ASN A 81 -1.36 1.09 11.43
C ASN A 81 -0.25 1.27 10.37
N ALA A 82 0.63 2.25 10.54
CA ALA A 82 1.79 2.41 9.66
C ALA A 82 2.78 1.25 9.83
N LEU A 83 2.85 0.63 11.02
CA LEU A 83 3.69 -0.56 11.23
C LEU A 83 3.25 -1.74 10.39
N ALA A 84 1.99 -1.83 9.99
CA ALA A 84 1.52 -2.92 9.15
C ALA A 84 2.16 -2.93 7.76
N GLN A 85 2.81 -1.83 7.34
CA GLN A 85 3.62 -1.81 6.13
C GLN A 85 4.88 -2.68 6.25
N VAL A 86 5.44 -2.85 7.45
CA VAL A 86 6.62 -3.69 7.68
C VAL A 86 6.36 -5.15 7.30
N PRO A 87 5.40 -5.88 7.90
CA PRO A 87 5.14 -7.26 7.52
C PRO A 87 4.61 -7.38 6.07
N LEU A 88 3.95 -6.35 5.52
CA LEU A 88 3.56 -6.35 4.11
C LEU A 88 4.75 -6.28 3.16
N ALA A 89 5.72 -5.40 3.43
CA ALA A 89 6.95 -5.29 2.66
C ALA A 89 7.81 -6.54 2.82
N MET A 90 7.91 -7.07 4.05
CA MET A 90 8.60 -8.33 4.31
C MET A 90 7.97 -9.49 3.53
N TRP A 91 6.65 -9.60 3.54
CA TRP A 91 5.93 -10.58 2.72
C TRP A 91 6.15 -10.32 1.23
N LEU A 92 6.08 -9.08 0.74
CA LEU A 92 6.24 -8.77 -0.68
C LEU A 92 7.60 -9.24 -1.22
N TRP A 93 8.69 -8.95 -0.50
CA TRP A 93 10.05 -9.11 -1.03
C TRP A 93 10.84 -10.30 -0.48
N TRP A 94 10.54 -10.81 0.73
CA TRP A 94 11.29 -11.91 1.34
C TRP A 94 10.41 -13.15 1.52
N ASP A 95 10.54 -14.08 0.56
CA ASP A 95 9.80 -15.33 0.55
C ASP A 95 10.01 -16.14 1.85
N GLY A 96 8.91 -16.62 2.42
CA GLY A 96 8.91 -17.45 3.64
C GLY A 96 9.12 -16.70 4.96
N TYR A 97 9.40 -15.39 4.94
CA TYR A 97 9.61 -14.62 6.18
C TYR A 97 8.29 -14.32 6.91
N VAL A 98 7.31 -13.83 6.16
CA VAL A 98 5.94 -13.54 6.61
C VAL A 98 4.97 -14.43 5.83
N PRO A 99 4.13 -15.26 6.47
CA PRO A 99 3.13 -16.05 5.77
C PRO A 99 1.96 -15.19 5.30
N THR A 100 1.33 -15.58 4.19
CA THR A 100 0.20 -14.87 3.57
C THR A 100 -0.93 -14.53 4.53
N ARG A 101 -1.21 -15.41 5.50
CA ARG A 101 -2.25 -15.17 6.53
C ARG A 101 -1.93 -13.97 7.42
N GLN A 102 -0.66 -13.76 7.75
CA GLN A 102 -0.19 -12.62 8.53
C GLN A 102 -0.25 -11.37 7.66
N ALA A 103 0.24 -11.45 6.42
CA ALA A 103 0.18 -10.37 5.44
C ALA A 103 -1.27 -9.89 5.19
N GLN A 104 -2.24 -10.81 5.06
CA GLN A 104 -3.65 -10.46 4.93
C GLN A 104 -4.19 -9.67 6.13
N ARG A 105 -3.80 -10.03 7.36
CA ARG A 105 -4.20 -9.27 8.56
C ARG A 105 -3.53 -7.91 8.61
N ALA A 106 -2.24 -7.84 8.29
CA ALA A 106 -1.51 -6.59 8.17
C ALA A 106 -2.13 -5.66 7.12
N TRP A 107 -2.51 -6.21 5.97
CA TRP A 107 -3.24 -5.52 4.91
C TRP A 107 -4.52 -4.87 5.43
N LEU A 108 -5.35 -5.63 6.14
CA LEU A 108 -6.59 -5.12 6.72
C LEU A 108 -6.32 -4.04 7.79
N THR A 109 -5.28 -4.21 8.61
CA THR A 109 -4.86 -3.20 9.60
C THR A 109 -4.42 -1.90 8.93
N TRP A 110 -3.64 -2.00 7.86
CA TRP A 110 -3.15 -0.85 7.10
C TRP A 110 -4.30 -0.11 6.39
N VAL A 111 -5.10 -0.85 5.60
CA VAL A 111 -6.24 -0.29 4.85
C VAL A 111 -7.33 0.25 5.78
N GLY A 112 -7.56 -0.38 6.94
CA GLY A 112 -8.53 0.06 7.94
C GLY A 112 -8.33 1.49 8.44
N ARG A 113 -7.12 2.08 8.27
CA ARG A 113 -6.87 3.51 8.50
C ARG A 113 -7.46 4.40 7.41
N GLY A 114 -7.37 3.98 6.14
CA GLY A 114 -7.69 4.80 4.97
C GLY A 114 -9.15 5.28 4.93
N ARG A 115 -10.11 4.42 5.30
CA ARG A 115 -11.53 4.80 5.38
C ARG A 115 -11.82 5.79 6.52
N ARG A 116 -10.97 5.84 7.55
CA ARG A 116 -11.26 6.52 8.82
C ARG A 116 -10.65 7.91 8.92
N SER A 117 -9.75 8.29 8.01
CA SER A 117 -9.07 9.58 8.05
C SER A 117 -9.26 10.33 6.75
N GLN A 118 -10.18 11.30 6.77
CA GLN A 118 -10.38 12.27 5.70
C GLN A 118 -9.10 13.07 5.41
N GLU A 119 -8.27 13.30 6.44
CA GLU A 119 -6.96 13.94 6.33
C GLU A 119 -6.01 13.14 5.44
N VAL A 120 -5.85 11.83 5.68
CA VAL A 120 -5.01 10.96 4.84
C VAL A 120 -5.54 10.90 3.40
N ALA A 121 -6.86 10.85 3.21
CA ALA A 121 -7.47 10.89 1.88
C ALA A 121 -7.20 12.22 1.17
N ARG A 122 -7.21 13.34 1.92
CA ARG A 122 -6.90 14.67 1.41
C ARG A 122 -5.42 14.83 1.07
N GLU A 123 -4.52 14.37 1.91
CA GLU A 123 -3.07 14.35 1.63
C GLU A 123 -2.78 13.58 0.33
N GLY A 124 -3.41 12.41 0.16
CA GLY A 124 -3.30 11.64 -1.08
C GLY A 124 -3.83 12.41 -2.31
N ALA A 125 -4.96 13.09 -2.17
CA ALA A 125 -5.54 13.89 -3.24
C ALA A 125 -4.68 15.10 -3.63
N VAL A 126 -4.05 15.75 -2.64
CA VAL A 126 -3.10 16.85 -2.86
C VAL A 126 -1.85 16.34 -3.57
N GLY A 127 -1.25 15.24 -3.10
CA GLY A 127 -0.08 14.66 -3.73
C GLY A 127 -0.33 14.22 -5.19
N LEU A 128 -1.52 13.67 -5.48
CA LEU A 128 -1.91 13.37 -6.85
C LEU A 128 -2.05 14.64 -7.70
N LEU A 129 -2.65 15.70 -7.16
CA LEU A 129 -2.77 16.98 -7.87
C LEU A 129 -1.40 17.60 -8.18
N GLU A 130 -0.44 17.49 -7.27
CA GLU A 130 0.93 17.97 -7.50
C GLU A 130 1.63 17.20 -8.64
N GLN A 131 1.33 15.92 -8.79
CA GLN A 131 1.88 15.09 -9.86
C GLN A 131 1.27 15.39 -11.23
N VAL A 132 -0.04 15.60 -11.31
CA VAL A 132 -0.77 15.64 -12.60
C VAL A 132 -1.27 17.03 -13.00
N GLY A 133 -1.44 17.93 -12.03
CA GLY A 133 -2.03 19.25 -12.23
C GLY A 133 -1.22 20.12 -13.18
N HIS A 134 -1.91 20.78 -14.12
CA HIS A 134 -1.31 21.81 -14.95
C HIS A 134 -1.07 23.08 -14.13
N GLN A 135 0.03 23.78 -14.40
CA GLN A 135 0.37 25.03 -13.70
C GLN A 135 -0.68 26.14 -13.91
N LEU A 136 -1.36 26.12 -15.06
CA LEU A 136 -2.43 27.07 -15.41
C LEU A 136 -3.84 26.58 -15.02
N ALA A 137 -3.97 25.46 -14.32
CA ALA A 137 -5.27 25.02 -13.81
C ALA A 137 -5.80 26.02 -12.77
N THR A 138 -7.09 26.37 -12.86
CA THR A 138 -7.69 27.35 -11.95
C THR A 138 -7.71 26.86 -10.50
N THR A 139 -7.70 27.78 -9.54
CA THR A 139 -7.81 27.46 -8.11
C THR A 139 -9.10 26.69 -7.81
N THR A 140 -10.20 27.03 -8.48
CA THR A 140 -11.49 26.33 -8.37
C THR A 140 -11.41 24.88 -8.87
N ALA A 141 -10.80 24.64 -10.04
CA ALA A 141 -10.60 23.29 -10.57
C ALA A 141 -9.74 22.43 -9.63
N ARG A 142 -8.63 23.00 -9.15
CA ARG A 142 -7.73 22.36 -8.18
C ARG A 142 -8.45 22.01 -6.86
N ALA A 143 -9.25 22.92 -6.32
CA ALA A 143 -10.02 22.66 -5.10
C ALA A 143 -11.10 21.59 -5.31
N ARG A 144 -11.80 21.62 -6.46
CA ARG A 144 -12.81 20.62 -6.84
C ARG A 144 -12.18 19.24 -6.98
N PHE A 145 -11.01 19.15 -7.61
CA PHE A 145 -10.21 17.93 -7.71
C PHE A 145 -9.90 17.33 -6.35
N VAL A 146 -9.26 18.11 -5.46
CA VAL A 146 -8.90 17.61 -4.13
C VAL A 146 -10.14 17.12 -3.38
N ARG A 147 -11.25 17.87 -3.44
CA ARG A 147 -12.51 17.46 -2.79
C ARG A 147 -13.04 16.12 -3.30
N ILE A 148 -13.22 15.96 -4.62
CA ILE A 148 -13.82 14.75 -5.21
C ILE A 148 -12.94 13.52 -4.94
N ILE A 149 -11.63 13.63 -5.12
CA ILE A 149 -10.70 12.53 -4.83
C ILE A 149 -10.70 12.19 -3.34
N THR A 150 -10.75 13.19 -2.44
CA THR A 150 -10.85 12.97 -0.99
C THR A 150 -12.12 12.21 -0.63
N GLU A 151 -13.27 12.59 -1.20
CA GLU A 151 -14.56 11.94 -0.95
C GLU A 151 -14.53 10.47 -1.40
N LEU A 152 -13.98 10.19 -2.59
CA LEU A 152 -13.81 8.82 -3.10
C LEU A 152 -12.86 8.00 -2.21
N GLY A 153 -11.72 8.58 -1.81
CA GLY A 153 -10.77 7.96 -0.88
C GLY A 153 -11.35 7.69 0.51
N SER A 154 -12.32 8.50 0.93
CA SER A 154 -13.07 8.32 2.19
C SER A 154 -14.21 7.28 2.08
N GLY A 155 -14.43 6.72 0.89
CA GLY A 155 -15.39 5.63 0.67
C GLY A 155 -16.71 6.04 0.03
N LYS A 156 -16.83 7.25 -0.55
CA LYS A 156 -18.00 7.62 -1.36
C LYS A 156 -18.20 6.61 -2.50
N ALA A 157 -19.45 6.26 -2.76
CA ALA A 157 -19.78 5.37 -3.86
C ALA A 157 -19.53 6.05 -5.21
N LEU A 158 -18.85 5.36 -6.12
CA LEU A 158 -18.65 5.83 -7.50
C LEU A 158 -19.81 5.34 -8.37
N THR A 159 -20.74 6.23 -8.70
CA THR A 159 -21.84 5.98 -9.63
C THR A 159 -21.42 6.29 -11.06
N VAL A 160 -22.24 5.95 -12.07
CA VAL A 160 -22.01 6.34 -13.47
C VAL A 160 -21.86 7.86 -13.60
N ARG A 161 -22.74 8.62 -12.95
CA ARG A 161 -22.65 10.09 -12.88
C ARG A 161 -21.39 10.56 -12.15
N GLY A 162 -21.02 9.89 -11.05
CA GLY A 162 -19.80 10.20 -10.30
C GLY A 162 -18.53 9.92 -11.12
N ARG A 163 -18.54 8.92 -12.01
CA ARG A 163 -17.45 8.68 -12.95
C ARG A 163 -17.32 9.79 -13.99
N ALA A 164 -18.43 10.25 -14.55
CA ALA A 164 -18.41 11.40 -15.46
C ALA A 164 -17.87 12.66 -14.76
N GLU A 165 -18.33 12.92 -13.53
CA GLU A 165 -17.80 14.04 -12.72
C GLU A 165 -16.31 13.88 -12.43
N LEU A 166 -15.84 12.67 -12.13
CA LEU A 166 -14.42 12.39 -11.92
C LEU A 166 -13.61 12.69 -13.18
N LEU A 167 -14.08 12.24 -14.36
CA LEU A 167 -13.44 12.51 -15.64
C LEU A 167 -13.31 14.01 -15.90
N ASP A 168 -14.40 14.76 -15.73
CA ASP A 168 -14.41 16.22 -15.92
C ASP A 168 -13.41 16.90 -14.98
N VAL A 169 -13.41 16.50 -13.71
CA VAL A 169 -12.55 17.10 -12.69
C VAL A 169 -11.06 16.80 -12.92
N VAL A 170 -10.72 15.61 -13.40
CA VAL A 170 -9.33 15.27 -13.80
C VAL A 170 -8.94 16.08 -15.03
N ARG A 171 -9.83 16.19 -16.03
CA ARG A 171 -9.60 17.00 -17.23
C ARG A 171 -9.39 18.47 -16.89
N ASP A 172 -10.23 19.06 -16.04
CA ASP A 172 -10.15 20.47 -15.63
C ASP A 172 -8.77 20.85 -15.07
N VAL A 173 -8.08 19.90 -14.40
CA VAL A 173 -6.74 20.15 -13.83
C VAL A 173 -5.61 19.72 -14.75
N MET A 174 -5.75 18.66 -15.53
CA MET A 174 -4.69 18.18 -16.41
C MET A 174 -4.65 18.96 -17.72
N GLU A 175 -5.81 19.29 -18.27
CA GLU A 175 -6.05 19.85 -19.59
C GLU A 175 -6.94 21.11 -19.50
N PRO A 176 -6.50 22.17 -18.80
CA PRO A 176 -7.31 23.37 -18.63
C PRO A 176 -7.70 23.99 -19.98
N GLU A 177 -8.98 24.33 -20.14
CA GLU A 177 -9.55 24.82 -21.40
C GLU A 177 -8.77 26.01 -21.99
N THR A 178 -8.28 26.91 -21.14
CA THR A 178 -7.46 28.07 -21.51
C THR A 178 -6.22 27.72 -22.34
N VAL A 179 -5.74 26.48 -22.27
CA VAL A 179 -4.57 25.99 -23.00
C VAL A 179 -4.98 24.99 -24.07
N PHE A 180 -5.87 24.05 -23.74
CA PHE A 180 -6.11 22.88 -24.56
C PHE A 180 -7.31 23.00 -25.50
N ALA A 181 -8.31 23.84 -25.18
CA ALA A 181 -9.59 23.88 -25.92
C ALA A 181 -9.44 24.23 -27.40
N ALA A 182 -8.54 25.17 -27.74
CA ALA A 182 -8.31 25.59 -29.12
C ALA A 182 -7.35 24.66 -29.90
N SER A 183 -6.56 23.86 -29.18
CA SER A 183 -5.46 23.09 -29.76
C SER A 183 -5.87 21.69 -30.26
N GLY A 184 -6.95 21.12 -29.70
CA GLY A 184 -7.31 19.71 -29.90
C GLY A 184 -6.26 18.71 -29.38
N LEU A 185 -5.24 19.18 -28.65
CA LEU A 185 -4.18 18.36 -28.08
C LEU A 185 -4.65 17.70 -26.78
N VAL A 186 -4.17 16.49 -26.54
CA VAL A 186 -4.34 15.74 -25.28
C VAL A 186 -3.02 15.80 -24.52
N ARG A 187 -3.09 16.01 -23.20
CA ARG A 187 -1.89 16.04 -22.37
C ARG A 187 -1.53 14.62 -21.93
N ALA A 188 -0.29 14.26 -22.18
CA ALA A 188 0.35 13.06 -21.64
C ALA A 188 1.53 13.49 -20.76
N LEU A 189 1.62 12.91 -19.57
CA LEU A 189 2.75 13.08 -18.66
C LEU A 189 3.61 11.83 -18.61
N GLY A 190 4.92 12.00 -18.48
CA GLY A 190 5.85 10.88 -18.42
C GLY A 190 6.25 10.34 -19.81
N PRO A 191 6.84 9.15 -19.85
CA PRO A 191 7.50 8.61 -21.03
C PRO A 191 6.48 8.03 -22.02
N ALA A 192 6.78 8.06 -23.31
CA ALA A 192 5.83 7.71 -24.39
C ALA A 192 5.30 6.27 -24.32
N GLN A 193 6.08 5.38 -23.72
CA GLN A 193 5.79 3.97 -23.49
C GLN A 193 4.80 3.74 -22.33
N ALA A 194 4.61 4.72 -21.44
CA ALA A 194 3.69 4.66 -20.32
C ALA A 194 3.12 6.07 -19.99
N PRO A 195 2.37 6.69 -20.92
CA PRO A 195 1.89 8.05 -20.73
C PRO A 195 0.78 8.07 -19.67
N MET A 196 0.91 8.99 -18.72
CA MET A 196 -0.15 9.32 -17.78
C MET A 196 -1.07 10.35 -18.42
N THR A 197 -2.20 9.86 -18.93
CA THR A 197 -3.29 10.64 -19.52
C THR A 197 -4.42 10.86 -18.53
N VAL A 198 -5.42 11.69 -18.89
CA VAL A 198 -6.66 11.86 -18.11
C VAL A 198 -7.32 10.50 -17.82
N ASP A 199 -7.47 9.65 -18.83
CA ASP A 199 -8.10 8.33 -18.68
C ASP A 199 -7.28 7.39 -17.77
N ALA A 200 -5.95 7.47 -17.83
CA ALA A 200 -5.08 6.70 -16.94
C ALA A 200 -5.29 7.11 -15.47
N VAL A 201 -5.34 8.42 -15.18
CA VAL A 201 -5.58 8.92 -13.82
C VAL A 201 -6.97 8.54 -13.31
N VAL A 202 -8.00 8.64 -14.17
CA VAL A 202 -9.35 8.18 -13.81
C VAL A 202 -9.34 6.70 -13.48
N THR A 203 -8.68 5.88 -14.30
CA THR A 203 -8.56 4.43 -14.10
C THR A 203 -7.85 4.09 -12.79
N ASP A 204 -6.77 4.80 -12.46
CA ASP A 204 -6.03 4.62 -11.20
C ASP A 204 -6.90 4.94 -9.98
N VAL A 205 -7.65 6.05 -10.02
CA VAL A 205 -8.59 6.43 -8.95
C VAL A 205 -9.68 5.38 -8.79
N GLU A 206 -10.23 4.88 -9.90
CA GLU A 206 -11.21 3.78 -9.90
C GLU A 206 -10.64 2.51 -9.30
N ALA A 207 -9.40 2.16 -9.66
CA ALA A 207 -8.68 0.99 -9.18
C ALA A 207 -8.49 1.06 -7.67
N LEU A 208 -7.92 2.15 -7.17
CA LEU A 208 -7.69 2.39 -5.75
C LEU A 208 -8.99 2.33 -4.95
N ARG A 209 -10.06 2.99 -5.44
CA ARG A 209 -11.37 2.94 -4.79
C ARG A 209 -11.96 1.53 -4.77
N THR A 210 -11.86 0.81 -5.89
CA THR A 210 -12.37 -0.55 -6.01
C THR A 210 -11.65 -1.49 -5.05
N ALA A 211 -10.32 -1.42 -5.01
CA ALA A 211 -9.48 -2.16 -4.07
C ALA A 211 -9.83 -1.87 -2.61
N LEU A 212 -9.98 -0.58 -2.26
CA LEU A 212 -10.36 -0.13 -0.94
C LEU A 212 -11.71 -0.70 -0.51
N CYS A 213 -12.76 -0.53 -1.33
CA CYS A 213 -14.09 -1.04 -1.02
C CYS A 213 -14.10 -2.56 -0.89
N ARG A 214 -13.48 -3.29 -1.83
CA ARG A 214 -13.43 -4.76 -1.77
C ARG A 214 -12.69 -5.26 -0.54
N THR A 215 -11.60 -4.60 -0.15
CA THR A 215 -10.86 -4.94 1.06
C THR A 215 -11.73 -4.77 2.29
N LEU A 216 -12.41 -3.63 2.41
CA LEU A 216 -13.24 -3.30 3.57
C LEU A 216 -14.51 -4.16 3.66
N ASP A 217 -15.05 -4.60 2.52
CA ASP A 217 -16.15 -5.56 2.43
C ASP A 217 -15.72 -7.00 2.76
N GLY A 218 -14.44 -7.25 3.07
CA GLY A 218 -13.92 -8.59 3.31
C GLY A 218 -13.85 -9.47 2.06
N LYS A 219 -13.93 -8.88 0.86
CA LYS A 219 -13.92 -9.58 -0.44
C LYS A 219 -12.52 -9.80 -1.01
N VAL A 220 -11.48 -9.40 -0.27
CA VAL A 220 -10.08 -9.62 -0.64
C VAL A 220 -9.55 -10.80 0.17
N ASP A 221 -9.56 -11.97 -0.49
CA ASP A 221 -9.03 -13.20 0.08
C ASP A 221 -7.51 -13.32 -0.11
N ARG A 222 -6.93 -14.39 0.45
CA ARG A 222 -5.48 -14.65 0.36
C ARG A 222 -5.02 -14.93 -1.06
N GLY A 223 -5.87 -15.58 -1.88
CA GLY A 223 -5.52 -15.91 -3.25
C GLY A 223 -5.42 -14.66 -4.12
N LEU A 224 -6.31 -13.68 -3.93
CA LEU A 224 -6.26 -12.40 -4.60
C LEU A 224 -5.03 -11.59 -4.17
N LEU A 225 -4.69 -11.58 -2.87
CA LEU A 225 -3.47 -10.93 -2.40
C LEU A 225 -2.20 -11.56 -3.00
N GLU A 226 -2.07 -12.89 -3.00
CA GLU A 226 -0.91 -13.55 -3.63
C GLU A 226 -0.81 -13.27 -5.13
N ARG A 227 -1.94 -13.21 -5.85
CA ARG A 227 -1.92 -12.80 -7.26
C ARG A 227 -1.43 -11.36 -7.43
N ALA A 228 -1.96 -10.43 -6.63
CA ALA A 228 -1.53 -9.03 -6.66
C ALA A 228 -0.03 -8.91 -6.34
N ARG A 229 0.48 -9.72 -5.42
CA ARG A 229 1.92 -9.82 -5.12
C ARG A 229 2.73 -10.27 -6.32
N THR A 230 2.30 -11.33 -7.02
CA THR A 230 2.99 -11.80 -8.23
C THR A 230 3.04 -10.72 -9.30
N VAL A 231 1.91 -10.04 -9.55
CA VAL A 231 1.84 -8.95 -10.53
C VAL A 231 2.74 -7.79 -10.11
N GLN A 232 2.68 -7.35 -8.85
CA GLN A 232 3.53 -6.28 -8.34
C GLN A 232 5.03 -6.59 -8.51
N ARG A 233 5.45 -7.83 -8.22
CA ARG A 233 6.85 -8.24 -8.39
C ARG A 233 7.27 -8.25 -9.86
N ALA A 234 6.41 -8.74 -10.76
CA ALA A 234 6.66 -8.72 -12.19
C ALA A 234 6.76 -7.28 -12.71
N SER A 235 5.77 -6.43 -12.41
CA SER A 235 5.76 -5.03 -12.82
C SER A 235 6.95 -4.24 -12.27
N MET A 236 7.39 -4.51 -11.04
CA MET A 236 8.60 -3.88 -10.50
C MET A 236 9.86 -4.34 -11.23
N ALA A 237 9.97 -5.63 -11.54
CA ALA A 237 11.11 -6.15 -12.30
C ALA A 237 11.18 -5.52 -13.71
N ASP A 238 10.03 -5.42 -14.40
CA ASP A 238 9.91 -4.76 -15.70
C ASP A 238 10.29 -3.28 -15.61
N TYR A 239 9.77 -2.57 -14.60
CA TYR A 239 10.09 -1.16 -14.36
C TYR A 239 11.60 -0.96 -14.12
N LEU A 240 12.22 -1.77 -13.26
CA LEU A 240 13.65 -1.66 -12.96
C LEU A 240 14.53 -1.92 -14.19
N ALA A 241 14.08 -2.78 -15.10
CA ALA A 241 14.80 -3.07 -16.35
C ALA A 241 14.84 -1.86 -17.31
N VAL A 242 13.82 -1.01 -17.30
CA VAL A 242 13.73 0.17 -18.20
C VAL A 242 14.01 1.51 -17.51
N ARG A 243 14.05 1.54 -16.17
CA ARG A 243 14.12 2.77 -15.35
C ARG A 243 15.21 3.75 -15.78
N SER A 244 16.42 3.27 -16.06
CA SER A 244 17.55 4.13 -16.45
C SER A 244 17.29 4.83 -17.79
N GLY A 245 16.66 4.14 -18.74
CA GLY A 245 16.22 4.74 -20.01
C GLY A 245 15.14 5.80 -19.79
N LEU A 246 14.13 5.48 -18.97
CA LEU A 246 13.07 6.45 -18.61
C LEU A 246 13.66 7.71 -17.95
N ALA A 247 14.62 7.55 -17.04
CA ALA A 247 15.28 8.67 -16.38
C ALA A 247 16.06 9.56 -17.35
N ALA A 248 16.73 8.96 -18.34
CA ALA A 248 17.49 9.68 -19.36
C ALA A 248 16.58 10.50 -20.31
N GLU A 249 15.40 9.96 -20.65
CA GLU A 249 14.44 10.58 -21.58
C GLU A 249 13.51 11.61 -20.90
N ALA A 250 13.37 11.56 -19.58
CA ALA A 250 12.37 12.34 -18.84
C ALA A 250 12.70 13.83 -18.67
N GLY A 251 13.91 14.29 -19.03
CA GLY A 251 14.32 15.69 -18.91
C GLY A 251 14.10 16.27 -17.51
N GLN A 252 13.26 17.31 -17.40
CA GLN A 252 12.93 17.93 -16.10
C GLN A 252 12.21 16.97 -15.12
N LEU A 253 11.65 15.87 -15.60
CA LEU A 253 10.97 14.85 -14.81
C LEU A 253 11.87 13.67 -14.43
N ALA A 254 13.18 13.71 -14.74
CA ALA A 254 14.12 12.64 -14.40
C ALA A 254 14.12 12.27 -12.90
N GLY A 255 13.86 13.26 -12.03
CA GLY A 255 13.72 13.06 -10.58
C GLY A 255 12.60 12.08 -10.18
N LEU A 256 11.59 11.86 -11.02
CA LEU A 256 10.52 10.88 -10.79
C LEU A 256 11.02 9.43 -10.94
N PHE A 257 12.10 9.21 -11.67
CA PHE A 257 12.69 7.90 -11.94
C PHE A 257 13.91 7.60 -11.05
N ARG A 258 14.17 8.45 -10.06
CA ARG A 258 15.25 8.22 -9.10
C ARG A 258 15.03 6.92 -8.34
N GLU A 259 16.11 6.35 -7.83
CA GLU A 259 15.98 5.21 -6.92
C GLU A 259 15.23 5.61 -5.65
N PRO A 260 14.13 4.93 -5.31
CA PRO A 260 13.52 5.11 -4.02
C PRO A 260 14.45 4.51 -2.95
N THR A 261 14.65 5.26 -1.88
CA THR A 261 15.35 4.73 -0.70
C THR A 261 14.59 3.52 -0.15
N LEU A 262 15.27 2.64 0.60
CA LEU A 262 14.60 1.51 1.24
C LEU A 262 13.40 1.98 2.08
N GLN A 263 13.56 3.06 2.83
CA GLN A 263 12.50 3.65 3.65
C GLN A 263 11.28 4.08 2.81
N GLU A 264 11.49 4.73 1.67
CA GLU A 264 10.40 5.10 0.76
C GLU A 264 9.70 3.88 0.15
N GLN A 265 10.46 2.83 -0.19
CA GLN A 265 9.88 1.57 -0.66
C GLN A 265 8.97 0.97 0.41
N PHE A 266 9.42 0.90 1.66
CA PHE A 266 8.61 0.42 2.79
C PHE A 266 7.34 1.25 2.99
N ASP A 267 7.46 2.58 2.94
CA ASP A 267 6.34 3.49 3.20
C ASP A 267 5.29 3.51 2.08
N GLN A 268 5.67 3.05 0.87
CA GLN A 268 4.80 3.02 -0.31
C GLN A 268 4.20 1.64 -0.60
N VAL A 269 4.71 0.54 0.00
CA VAL A 269 4.26 -0.83 -0.29
C VAL A 269 2.74 -0.96 -0.23
N GLY A 270 2.11 -0.42 0.81
CA GLY A 270 0.66 -0.52 0.95
C GLY A 270 -0.08 0.15 -0.22
N ARG A 271 0.38 1.34 -0.64
CA ARG A 271 -0.24 2.10 -1.74
C ARG A 271 -0.06 1.40 -3.09
N GLN A 272 1.16 0.93 -3.37
CA GLN A 272 1.46 0.21 -4.61
C GLN A 272 0.64 -1.08 -4.72
N LEU A 273 0.59 -1.86 -3.63
CA LEU A 273 -0.22 -3.07 -3.58
C LEU A 273 -1.73 -2.77 -3.73
N LEU A 274 -2.22 -1.65 -3.18
CA LEU A 274 -3.61 -1.21 -3.36
C LEU A 274 -3.93 -0.92 -4.82
N LEU A 275 -3.02 -0.25 -5.52
CA LEU A 275 -3.17 0.05 -6.94
C LEU A 275 -3.21 -1.24 -7.77
N VAL A 276 -2.23 -2.13 -7.61
CA VAL A 276 -2.19 -3.40 -8.37
C VAL A 276 -3.40 -4.28 -8.08
N LEU A 277 -3.83 -4.37 -6.81
CA LEU A 277 -5.05 -5.07 -6.46
C LEU A 277 -6.27 -4.47 -7.18
N GLY A 278 -6.34 -3.14 -7.25
CA GLY A 278 -7.40 -2.40 -7.94
C GLY A 278 -7.42 -2.68 -9.43
N MET A 279 -6.24 -2.65 -10.06
CA MET A 279 -6.08 -2.93 -11.49
C MET A 279 -6.50 -4.37 -11.80
N GLU A 280 -6.08 -5.35 -11.01
CA GLU A 280 -6.53 -6.74 -11.13
C GLU A 280 -8.06 -6.86 -11.01
N LEU A 281 -8.69 -6.10 -10.12
CA LEU A 281 -10.13 -6.13 -9.90
C LEU A 281 -10.94 -5.49 -11.03
N ILE A 282 -10.41 -4.44 -11.66
CA ILE A 282 -11.09 -3.74 -12.76
C ILE A 282 -10.95 -4.54 -14.06
N HIS A 283 -9.75 -5.01 -14.39
CA HIS A 283 -9.49 -5.75 -15.63
C HIS A 283 -10.14 -7.14 -15.65
N ARG A 284 -10.41 -7.73 -14.48
CA ARG A 284 -11.09 -9.03 -14.37
C ARG A 284 -12.62 -8.95 -14.21
N ARG A 285 -13.28 -7.83 -14.56
CA ARG A 285 -14.74 -7.86 -14.70
C ARG A 285 -15.11 -9.02 -15.64
N PRO A 286 -15.89 -10.03 -15.19
CA PRO A 286 -16.30 -11.09 -16.11
C PRO A 286 -17.05 -10.43 -17.26
N LYS A 287 -16.74 -10.84 -18.50
CA LYS A 287 -17.63 -10.62 -19.63
C LYS A 287 -18.99 -11.16 -19.18
N ALA A 288 -19.93 -10.26 -18.92
CA ALA A 288 -21.32 -10.64 -18.74
C ALA A 288 -21.65 -11.51 -19.95
N HIS A 289 -22.07 -12.75 -19.68
CA HIS A 289 -22.50 -13.64 -20.73
C HIS A 289 -23.67 -12.95 -21.42
N SER A 290 -23.43 -12.46 -22.63
CA SER A 290 -24.47 -12.23 -23.61
C SER A 290 -25.08 -13.59 -23.91
N VAL A 291 -26.20 -13.87 -23.25
CA VAL A 291 -27.22 -14.80 -23.76
C VAL A 291 -28.14 -13.97 -24.64
#